data_AF-A0A927AKC8-F1
#
_entry.id   AF-A0A927AKC8-F1
#
_cell.length_a   1.000
_cell.length_b   1.000
_cell.length_c   1.000
_cell.angle_alpha   90.00
_cell.angle_beta   90.00
_cell.angle_gamma   90.00
#
_symmetry.space_group_name_H-M   'P 1'
#
loop_
_entity.id
_entity.type
_entity.pdbx_description
1 polymer ?
#
loop_
_entity_poly.entity_id
_entity_poly.type
_entity_poly.pdbx_seq_one_letter_code
_entity_poly.pdbx_strand_id
1 'polypeptide(L)' 'MKENRITRKHLVYSLLTGLLIGAIAGTPIGWFTHRAYAEQRLAKNLICREQHRNEPVAVVESICGSRF' A
#
# COMPACT_ATOMS: atom_id res chain seq x y z
N MET A 1 48.93 -11.30 -16.40
CA MET A 1 47.67 -11.19 -15.63
C MET A 1 46.77 -10.19 -16.34
N LYS A 2 45.60 -10.63 -16.85
CA LYS A 2 44.62 -9.75 -17.50
C LYS A 2 43.83 -9.04 -16.40
N GLU A 3 44.15 -7.77 -16.16
CA GLU A 3 43.36 -6.90 -15.29
C GLU A 3 42.00 -6.65 -15.96
N ASN A 4 40.98 -7.37 -15.52
CA ASN A 4 39.60 -7.11 -15.92
C ASN A 4 39.18 -5.78 -15.30
N ARG A 5 39.42 -4.67 -16.01
CA ARG A 5 38.83 -3.37 -15.69
C ARG A 5 37.32 -3.54 -15.75
N ILE A 6 36.68 -3.76 -14.61
CA ILE A 6 35.24 -3.68 -14.45
C ILE A 6 34.87 -2.24 -14.85
N THR A 7 34.51 -2.07 -16.12
CA THR A 7 34.03 -0.81 -16.67
C THR A 7 32.89 -0.32 -15.78
N ARG A 8 33.01 0.89 -15.23
CA ARG A 8 32.01 1.54 -14.35
C ARG A 8 30.55 1.33 -14.79
N LYS A 9 30.32 1.20 -16.10
CA LYS A 9 29.02 0.88 -16.72
C LYS A 9 28.39 -0.44 -16.23
N HIS A 10 29.18 -1.50 -15.99
CA HIS A 10 28.68 -2.78 -15.48
C HIS A 10 28.19 -2.68 -14.04
N LEU A 11 28.85 -1.86 -13.20
CA LEU A 11 28.44 -1.64 -11.82
C LEU A 11 27.09 -0.91 -11.77
N VAL A 12 26.95 0.16 -12.55
CA VAL A 12 25.72 0.97 -12.63
C VAL A 12 24.56 0.13 -13.16
N TYR A 13 24.80 -0.68 -14.20
CA TYR A 13 23.78 -1.57 -14.76
C TYR A 13 23.31 -2.61 -13.74
N SER A 14 24.24 -3.27 -13.04
CA SER A 14 23.90 -4.26 -12.00
C SER A 14 23.09 -3.64 -10.85
N LEU A 15 23.42 -2.40 -10.46
CA LEU A 15 22.72 -1.68 -9.40
C LEU A 15 21.29 -1.30 -9.83
N LEU A 16 21.14 -0.80 -11.05
CA LEU A 16 19.83 -0.46 -11.65
C LEU A 16 18.94 -1.69 -11.79
N THR A 17 19.49 -2.82 -12.25
CA THR A 17 18.73 -4.06 -12.35
C THR A 17 18.29 -4.56 -10.96
N GLY A 18 19.17 -4.47 -9.95
CA GLY A 18 18.82 -4.83 -8.57
C GLY A 18 17.72 -3.94 -8.00
N LEU A 19 17.80 -2.63 -8.25
CA LEU A 19 16.77 -1.66 -7.83
C LEU A 19 15.43 -1.93 -8.51
N LEU A 20 15.42 -2.19 -9.82
CA LEU A 20 14.21 -2.50 -10.58
C LEU A 20 13.51 -3.75 -10.05
N ILE A 21 14.28 -4.83 -9.84
CA ILE A 21 13.73 -6.09 -9.31
C ILE A 21 13.22 -5.88 -7.88
N GLY A 22 13.98 -5.18 -7.03
CA GLY A 22 13.57 -4.86 -5.67
C GLY A 22 12.32 -3.99 -5.60
N ALA A 23 12.20 -3.02 -6.49
CA ALA A 23 11.02 -2.17 -6.60
C ALA A 23 9.80 -2.96 -7.08
N ILE A 24 9.94 -3.80 -8.11
CA ILE A 24 8.83 -4.63 -8.63
C ILE A 24 8.36 -5.65 -7.60
N ALA A 25 9.26 -6.19 -6.77
CA ALA A 25 8.90 -7.11 -5.70
C ALA A 25 8.31 -6.39 -4.46
N GLY A 26 8.84 -5.21 -4.10
CA GLY A 26 8.43 -4.47 -2.90
C GLY A 26 7.18 -3.61 -3.07
N THR A 27 6.96 -3.03 -4.25
CA THR A 27 5.79 -2.19 -4.56
C THR A 27 4.44 -2.91 -4.44
N PRO A 28 4.22 -4.14 -4.92
CA PRO A 28 2.94 -4.83 -4.74
C PRO A 28 2.64 -5.08 -3.27
N ILE A 29 3.66 -5.36 -2.44
CA ILE A 29 3.48 -5.56 -1.00
C ILE A 29 2.94 -4.30 -0.33
N GLY A 30 3.54 -3.13 -0.61
CA GLY A 30 3.06 -1.85 -0.09
C GLY A 30 1.67 -1.46 -0.59
N TRP A 31 1.33 -1.81 -1.83
CA TRP A 31 0.00 -1.56 -2.39
C TRP A 31 -1.08 -2.45 -1.77
N PHE A 32 -0.78 -3.74 -1.56
CA PHE A 32 -1.70 -4.68 -0.93
C PHE A 32 -1.99 -4.31 0.51
N THR A 33 -0.99 -3.89 1.30
CA THR A 33 -1.21 -3.46 2.69
C THR A 33 -2.08 -2.21 2.76
N HIS A 34 -1.87 -1.25 1.86
CA HIS A 34 -2.70 -0.04 1.79
C HIS A 34 -4.16 -0.37 1.42
N ARG A 35 -4.37 -1.23 0.41
CA ARG A 35 -5.72 -1.69 0.03
C ARG A 35 -6.39 -2.43 1.18
N ALA A 36 -5.70 -3.37 1.82
CA ALA A 36 -6.25 -4.14 2.94
C ALA A 36 -6.64 -3.23 4.12
N TYR A 37 -5.83 -2.21 4.42
CA TYR A 37 -6.16 -1.24 5.47
C TYR A 37 -7.38 -0.39 5.13
N ALA A 38 -7.48 0.06 3.87
CA ALA A 38 -8.65 0.80 3.39
C ALA A 38 -9.93 -0.05 3.44
N GLU A 39 -9.86 -1.31 2.99
CA GLU A 39 -10.95 -2.28 3.04
C GLU A 39 -11.39 -2.56 4.49
N GLN A 40 -10.45 -2.78 5.41
CA GLN A 40 -10.73 -3.01 6.83
C GLN A 40 -11.42 -1.79 7.46
N ARG A 41 -10.99 -0.58 7.13
CA ARG A 41 -11.58 0.65 7.65
C ARG A 41 -13.00 0.84 7.11
N LEU A 42 -13.22 0.55 5.82
CA LEU A 42 -14.56 0.56 5.22
C LEU A 42 -15.48 -0.48 5.86
N ALA A 43 -14.98 -1.69 6.13
CA ALA A 43 -15.73 -2.74 6.79
C ALA A 43 -16.13 -2.35 8.23
N LYS A 44 -15.22 -1.73 8.99
CA LYS A 44 -15.54 -1.22 10.35
C LYS A 44 -16.64 -0.15 10.32
N ASN A 45 -16.57 0.80 9.40
CA ASN A 45 -17.58 1.84 9.26
C ASN A 45 -18.94 1.27 8.85
N LEU A 46 -18.95 0.25 7.97
CA LEU A 46 -20.15 -0.49 7.58
C LEU A 46 -20.83 -1.18 8.77
N ILE A 47 -20.05 -1.96 9.53
CA ILE A 47 -20.56 -2.71 10.69
C ILE A 47 -21.14 -1.76 11.73
N CYS A 48 -20.46 -0.64 11.99
CA CYS A 48 -20.94 0.39 12.91
C CYS A 48 -22.26 1.02 12.40
N ARG A 49 -22.38 1.29 11.09
CA ARG A 49 -23.62 1.84 10.51
C ARG A 49 -24.81 0.87 10.60
N GLU A 50 -24.56 -0.43 10.43
CA GLU A 50 -25.57 -1.48 10.65
C GLU A 50 -26.04 -1.53 12.11
N GLN A 51 -25.10 -1.41 13.05
CA GLN A 51 -25.41 -1.41 14.49
C GLN A 51 -26.22 -0.17 14.92
N HIS A 52 -26.02 0.96 14.25
CA HIS A 52 -26.67 2.24 14.53
C HIS A 52 -27.76 2.61 13.48
N ARG A 53 -28.34 1.61 12.78
CA ARG A 53 -29.27 1.83 11.66
C ARG A 53 -30.53 2.64 12.02
N ASN A 54 -30.93 2.63 13.29
CA ASN A 54 -32.11 3.37 13.78
C ASN A 54 -31.82 4.85 14.12
N GLU A 55 -30.56 5.28 14.06
CA GLU A 55 -30.17 6.64 14.39
C GLU A 55 -30.13 7.53 13.14
N PRO A 56 -30.36 8.85 13.29
CA PRO A 56 -30.31 9.77 12.16
C PRO A 56 -28.90 9.78 11.53
N VAL A 57 -28.85 9.88 10.21
CA VAL A 57 -27.61 9.73 9.41
C VAL A 57 -26.47 10.62 9.89
N ALA A 58 -26.78 11.85 10.33
CA ALA A 58 -25.79 12.79 10.87
C ALA A 58 -25.10 12.31 12.17
N VAL A 59 -25.82 11.56 13.01
CA VAL A 59 -25.29 10.98 14.25
C VAL A 59 -24.47 9.73 13.92
N VAL A 60 -24.94 8.91 13.00
CA VAL A 60 -24.19 7.71 12.58
C VAL A 60 -22.87 8.09 11.91
N GLU A 61 -22.83 9.17 11.12
CA GLU A 61 -21.59 9.67 10.51
C GLU A 61 -20.61 10.30 11.49
N SER A 62 -21.08 10.90 12.59
CA SER A 62 -20.20 11.44 13.63
C SER A 62 -19.59 10.34 14.52
N ILE A 63 -20.30 9.22 14.70
CA ILE A 63 -19.85 8.07 15.51
C ILE A 63 -19.01 7.10 14.66
N CYS A 64 -19.54 6.66 13.52
CA CYS A 64 -18.93 5.63 12.68
C CYS A 64 -17.98 6.19 11.61
N GLY A 65 -17.90 7.52 11.49
CA GLY A 65 -17.12 8.21 10.47
C GLY A 65 -17.79 8.23 9.10
N SER A 66 -17.52 9.27 8.32
CA SER A 66 -17.97 9.36 6.94
C SER A 66 -17.20 8.39 6.06
N ARG A 67 -17.90 7.86 5.04
CA ARG A 67 -17.30 7.05 3.96
C ARG A 67 -16.51 7.89 2.95
N PHE A 68 -16.58 9.21 3.08
CA PHE A 68 -16.07 10.23 2.18
C PHE A 68 -15.30 11.27 2.98
#